data_AF-A0A0K9H3Q7-F1
#
_entry.id   AF-A0A0K9H3Q7-F1
#
_cell.length_a   1.000
_cell.length_b   1.000
_cell.length_c   1.000
_cell.angle_alpha   90.00
_cell.angle_beta   90.00
_cell.angle_gamma   90.00
#
_symmetry.space_group_name_H-M   'P 1'
#
loop_
_entity.id
_entity.type
_entity.pdbx_description
1 polymer ?
#
loop_
_entity_poly.entity_id
_entity_poly.type
_entity_poly.pdbx_seq_one_letter_code
_entity_poly.pdbx_strand_id
1 'polypeptide(L)'
;MSQFDTPLFTGLKAHAAKNPVQFHIPGHKKGSGMDPEFRQFIGENALSIDLINILPLDDLHHPQGMIQQAQDLAAEAFGADHTFFSVQGTSGAIMAMVMTVCGPGDKIIVPRNVHKSVMTAIVFSGAVPIFIHPEIDPELGISHGITTDAVSRALNEHPDAKGLLVINPTYFGISGDLKQIVEIAHSFNVPVLVDEAHGVHIHFHDELPMSAMQAGADMAATSVHKLGGSLTQSSVLNMKEGLISPKRVQTILSMLTTTSTSYLLLASLDAARRRLAIEGEKLIGEAISLARSMREQINEIPNLCCVGSEILGSKATYDYDPTKLIISVKQLGMTGHEAENWLRENYNIEVELSDLYNILCIVTPGDTEREADLLIRALAHMADVFEGTEAKLHNEVLLPDIPLLALSPRDAFYADTEIVPFEESTGRIIAEFVMVYPPGIPIFIPGEIVTEENLLYIQKNQEAGLPVQGPEDFELKTLRVIKERKAII
;
A
#
# COMPACT_ATOMS: atom_id res chain seq x y z
N MET A 1 11.42 21.38 -20.21
CA MET A 1 11.68 19.95 -20.48
C MET A 1 10.40 19.35 -21.03
N SER A 2 10.44 18.19 -21.66
CA SER A 2 9.27 17.52 -22.23
C SER A 2 8.98 16.23 -21.50
N GLN A 3 7.71 15.80 -21.43
CA GLN A 3 7.36 14.50 -20.85
C GLN A 3 8.01 13.31 -21.58
N PHE A 4 8.46 13.47 -22.83
CA PHE A 4 9.25 12.47 -23.57
C PHE A 4 10.68 12.27 -23.03
N ASP A 5 11.18 13.21 -22.23
CA ASP A 5 12.52 13.16 -21.67
C ASP A 5 12.58 12.19 -20.48
N THR A 6 13.76 11.60 -20.26
CA THR A 6 14.11 10.87 -19.04
C THR A 6 15.48 11.36 -18.56
N PRO A 7 15.54 12.54 -17.90
CA PRO A 7 16.81 13.21 -17.59
C PRO A 7 17.77 12.32 -16.82
N LEU A 8 17.28 11.59 -15.82
CA LEU A 8 18.09 10.72 -14.99
C LEU A 8 18.50 9.44 -15.73
N PHE A 9 17.56 8.73 -16.34
CA PHE A 9 17.90 7.50 -17.05
C PHE A 9 18.81 7.77 -18.26
N THR A 10 18.57 8.86 -18.99
CA THR A 10 19.43 9.29 -20.10
C THR A 10 20.82 9.70 -19.60
N GLY A 11 20.89 10.44 -18.49
CA GLY A 11 22.14 10.80 -17.83
C GLY A 11 22.97 9.58 -17.43
N LEU A 12 22.34 8.57 -16.84
CA LEU A 12 22.97 7.32 -16.44
C LEU A 12 23.50 6.52 -17.64
N LYS A 13 22.71 6.39 -18.72
CA LYS A 13 23.19 5.75 -19.95
C LYS A 13 24.40 6.48 -20.54
N ALA A 14 24.35 7.81 -20.57
CA ALA A 14 25.45 8.62 -21.07
C ALA A 14 26.72 8.48 -20.21
N HIS A 15 26.56 8.36 -18.89
CA HIS A 15 27.65 8.08 -17.96
C HIS A 15 28.25 6.68 -18.21
N ALA A 16 27.41 5.65 -18.29
CA ALA A 16 27.82 4.27 -18.55
C ALA A 16 28.60 4.14 -19.87
N ALA A 17 28.13 4.83 -20.93
CA ALA A 17 28.76 4.81 -22.26
C ALA A 17 30.19 5.39 -22.29
N LYS A 18 30.56 6.27 -21.35
CA LYS A 18 31.94 6.78 -21.22
C LYS A 18 32.91 5.74 -20.68
N ASN A 19 32.40 4.60 -20.20
CA ASN A 19 33.14 3.53 -19.55
C ASN A 19 34.21 4.02 -18.55
N PRO A 20 33.83 4.80 -17.52
CA PRO A 20 34.78 5.34 -16.56
C PRO A 20 35.46 4.23 -15.76
N VAL A 21 36.74 4.40 -15.45
CA VAL A 21 37.49 3.52 -14.54
C VAL A 21 37.10 3.86 -13.10
N GLN A 22 36.57 2.89 -12.35
CA GLN A 22 35.98 3.12 -11.03
C GLN A 22 36.97 2.82 -9.89
N PHE A 23 37.49 3.86 -9.24
CA PHE A 23 38.21 3.74 -7.96
C PHE A 23 37.35 4.08 -6.74
N HIS A 24 36.03 4.22 -6.91
CA HIS A 24 35.02 4.42 -5.86
C HIS A 24 34.13 3.18 -5.68
N ILE A 25 33.26 3.16 -4.67
CA ILE A 25 32.22 2.11 -4.49
C ILE A 25 31.12 2.22 -5.58
N PRO A 26 30.31 1.17 -5.86
CA PRO A 26 30.29 -0.15 -5.24
C PRO A 26 31.51 -1.04 -5.54
N GLY A 27 31.79 -1.98 -4.64
CA GLY A 27 32.96 -2.87 -4.71
C GLY A 27 32.95 -3.85 -5.89
N HIS A 28 31.78 -4.14 -6.48
CA HIS A 28 31.67 -5.06 -7.62
C HIS A 28 32.25 -4.48 -8.91
N LYS A 29 32.50 -3.16 -9.01
CA LYS A 29 33.13 -2.50 -10.17
C LYS A 29 32.50 -2.90 -11.51
N LYS A 30 31.21 -2.61 -11.70
CA LYS A 30 30.41 -3.04 -12.87
C LYS A 30 30.32 -4.57 -13.03
N GLY A 31 30.50 -5.31 -11.94
CA GLY A 31 30.33 -6.75 -11.86
C GLY A 31 31.63 -7.55 -11.85
N SER A 32 32.79 -6.94 -12.12
CA SER A 32 34.09 -7.64 -12.09
C SER A 32 34.42 -8.29 -10.74
N GLY A 33 33.98 -7.68 -9.63
CA GLY A 33 34.16 -8.22 -8.27
C GLY A 33 32.98 -9.04 -7.76
N MET A 34 32.03 -9.40 -8.63
CA MET A 34 30.82 -10.13 -8.27
C MET A 34 30.96 -11.63 -8.58
N ASP A 35 30.12 -12.45 -7.95
CA ASP A 35 29.98 -13.85 -8.33
C ASP A 35 29.68 -13.99 -9.85
N PRO A 36 30.40 -14.84 -10.60
CA PRO A 36 30.23 -14.94 -12.05
C PRO A 36 28.84 -15.39 -12.51
N GLU A 37 28.19 -16.31 -11.77
CA GLU A 37 26.85 -16.81 -12.13
C GLU A 37 25.83 -15.70 -11.97
N PHE A 38 25.86 -15.00 -10.83
CA PHE A 38 24.98 -13.86 -10.61
C PHE A 38 25.24 -12.70 -11.59
N ARG A 39 26.51 -12.44 -11.94
CA ARG A 39 26.89 -11.42 -12.94
C ARG A 39 26.26 -11.70 -14.28
N GLN A 40 26.33 -12.94 -14.73
CA GLN A 40 25.74 -13.34 -15.99
C GLN A 40 24.21 -13.20 -15.95
N PHE A 41 23.59 -13.58 -14.84
CA PHE A 41 22.14 -13.52 -14.67
C PHE A 41 21.60 -12.08 -14.69
N ILE A 42 22.17 -11.18 -13.87
CA ILE A 42 21.67 -9.79 -13.77
C ILE A 42 21.99 -8.96 -15.04
N GLY A 43 23.09 -9.29 -15.72
CA GLY A 43 23.51 -8.65 -16.96
C GLY A 43 24.25 -7.31 -16.80
N GLU A 44 25.05 -7.00 -17.81
CA GLU A 44 25.98 -5.86 -17.77
C GLU A 44 25.28 -4.50 -17.77
N ASN A 45 24.09 -4.40 -18.38
CA ASN A 45 23.35 -3.13 -18.46
C ASN A 45 22.93 -2.65 -17.06
N ALA A 46 22.36 -3.53 -16.24
CA ALA A 46 21.98 -3.18 -14.86
C ALA A 46 23.22 -2.79 -14.04
N LEU A 47 24.28 -3.60 -14.12
CA LEU A 47 25.54 -3.37 -13.41
C LEU A 47 26.27 -2.10 -13.85
N SER A 48 26.02 -1.61 -15.08
CA SER A 48 26.65 -0.40 -15.61
C SER A 48 26.09 0.90 -15.01
N ILE A 49 24.87 0.84 -14.47
CA ILE A 49 24.18 1.99 -13.85
C ILE A 49 23.95 1.79 -12.34
N ASP A 50 24.43 0.69 -11.75
CA ASP A 50 24.53 0.54 -10.30
C ASP A 50 25.70 1.38 -9.77
N LEU A 51 25.38 2.61 -9.39
CA LEU A 51 26.31 3.68 -9.06
C LEU A 51 25.91 4.31 -7.71
N ILE A 52 26.77 5.18 -7.19
CA ILE A 52 26.49 6.01 -6.02
C ILE A 52 26.46 7.50 -6.43
N ASN A 53 26.17 8.38 -5.48
CA ASN A 53 26.27 9.83 -5.63
C ASN A 53 27.72 10.27 -5.88
N ILE A 54 28.09 10.35 -7.16
CA ILE A 54 29.35 10.92 -7.64
C ILE A 54 29.08 12.23 -8.36
N LEU A 55 29.97 13.22 -8.31
CA LEU A 55 29.79 14.57 -8.88
C LEU A 55 29.13 14.71 -10.28
N PRO A 56 29.31 13.82 -11.29
CA PRO A 56 28.54 13.92 -12.54
C PRO A 56 27.08 13.43 -12.42
N LEU A 57 26.73 12.76 -11.33
CA LEU A 57 25.42 12.21 -10.99
C LEU A 57 24.88 13.01 -9.80
N ASP A 58 23.64 13.46 -9.91
CA ASP A 58 22.97 14.27 -8.90
C ASP A 58 22.77 13.49 -7.58
N ASP A 59 22.49 14.16 -6.46
CA ASP A 59 22.29 13.53 -5.14
C ASP A 59 20.82 13.57 -4.73
N LEU A 60 20.21 12.41 -4.40
CA LEU A 60 18.80 12.36 -3.99
C LEU A 60 18.53 13.12 -2.67
N HIS A 61 19.54 13.24 -1.79
CA HIS A 61 19.38 13.99 -0.54
C HIS A 61 19.28 15.49 -0.76
N HIS A 62 19.85 15.98 -1.87
CA HIS A 62 19.80 17.38 -2.24
C HIS A 62 19.85 17.54 -3.77
N PRO A 63 18.74 17.24 -4.46
CA PRO A 63 18.74 17.18 -5.91
C PRO A 63 18.89 18.59 -6.51
N GLN A 64 19.81 18.73 -7.46
CA GLN A 64 20.13 20.00 -8.14
C GLN A 64 20.28 19.87 -9.66
N GLY A 65 20.26 18.65 -10.18
CA GLY A 65 20.54 18.32 -11.57
C GLY A 65 19.53 17.32 -12.13
N MET A 66 20.01 16.19 -12.63
CA MET A 66 19.16 15.23 -13.35
C MET A 66 18.07 14.57 -12.49
N ILE A 67 18.27 14.44 -11.17
CA ILE A 67 17.22 13.93 -10.28
C ILE A 67 16.17 15.01 -10.06
N GLN A 68 16.58 16.28 -9.82
CA GLN A 68 15.63 17.39 -9.73
C GLN A 68 14.78 17.50 -11.00
N GLN A 69 15.41 17.43 -12.18
CA GLN A 69 14.71 17.49 -13.46
C GLN A 69 13.71 16.33 -13.65
N ALA A 70 14.07 15.12 -13.22
CA ALA A 70 13.17 13.97 -13.27
C ALA A 70 12.00 14.12 -12.27
N GLN A 71 12.26 14.68 -11.08
CA GLN A 71 11.24 15.02 -10.09
C GLN A 71 10.29 16.12 -10.57
N ASP A 72 10.78 17.15 -11.25
CA ASP A 72 9.96 18.22 -11.83
C ASP A 72 9.01 17.67 -12.91
N LEU A 73 9.53 16.81 -13.79
CA LEU A 73 8.71 16.13 -14.80
C LEU A 73 7.68 15.20 -14.16
N ALA A 74 8.02 14.55 -13.04
CA ALA A 74 7.07 13.75 -12.28
C ALA A 74 5.97 14.60 -11.64
N ALA A 75 6.33 15.75 -11.04
CA ALA A 75 5.36 16.68 -10.48
C ALA A 75 4.34 17.14 -11.52
N GLU A 76 4.82 17.52 -12.70
CA GLU A 76 3.95 17.86 -13.85
C GLU A 76 3.06 16.67 -14.24
N ALA A 77 3.61 15.46 -14.35
CA ALA A 77 2.87 14.27 -14.77
C ALA A 77 1.78 13.82 -13.78
N PHE A 78 1.97 14.05 -12.48
CA PHE A 78 1.01 13.70 -11.43
C PHE A 78 0.11 14.87 -11.01
N GLY A 79 0.25 16.04 -11.64
CA GLY A 79 -0.47 17.26 -11.25
C GLY A 79 -0.10 17.82 -9.88
N ALA A 80 1.08 17.48 -9.36
CA ALA A 80 1.63 17.95 -8.10
C ALA A 80 2.43 19.24 -8.29
N ASP A 81 2.65 19.99 -7.20
CA ASP A 81 3.56 21.14 -7.24
C ASP A 81 5.02 20.68 -7.03
N HIS A 82 5.21 19.62 -6.22
CA HIS A 82 6.47 18.93 -6.03
C HIS A 82 6.27 17.42 -6.00
N THR A 83 7.24 16.67 -6.54
CA THR A 83 7.32 15.22 -6.38
C THR A 83 8.69 14.84 -5.88
N PHE A 84 8.74 13.96 -4.88
CA PHE A 84 9.97 13.42 -4.31
C PHE A 84 10.09 11.94 -4.61
N PHE A 85 11.26 11.48 -5.04
CA PHE A 85 11.51 10.07 -5.28
C PHE A 85 11.90 9.35 -3.99
N SER A 86 11.39 8.12 -3.82
CA SER A 86 11.74 7.24 -2.70
C SER A 86 12.15 5.86 -3.22
N VAL A 87 13.25 5.34 -2.66
CA VAL A 87 13.83 4.03 -3.00
C VAL A 87 13.66 2.98 -1.88
N GLN A 88 12.88 3.30 -0.84
CA GLN A 88 12.59 2.44 0.30
C GLN A 88 11.11 2.04 0.35
N GLY A 89 10.48 2.01 -0.83
CA GLY A 89 9.06 1.82 -1.00
C GLY A 89 8.22 2.96 -0.45
N THR A 90 6.91 2.83 -0.65
CA THR A 90 5.91 3.79 -0.19
C THR A 90 5.84 3.83 1.34
N SER A 91 6.30 2.78 2.03
CA SER A 91 6.52 2.78 3.48
C SER A 91 7.38 3.97 3.92
N GLY A 92 8.51 4.23 3.24
CA GLY A 92 9.37 5.38 3.55
C GLY A 92 8.69 6.72 3.23
N ALA A 93 7.94 6.79 2.12
CA ALA A 93 7.18 7.98 1.74
C ALA A 93 6.06 8.31 2.76
N ILE A 94 5.32 7.31 3.23
CA ILE A 94 4.29 7.45 4.27
C ILE A 94 4.90 7.91 5.60
N MET A 95 6.03 7.31 6.00
CA MET A 95 6.74 7.76 7.20
C MET A 95 7.15 9.22 7.09
N ALA A 96 7.70 9.63 5.94
CA ALA A 96 8.06 11.01 5.70
C ALA A 96 6.86 11.95 5.72
N MET A 97 5.74 11.52 5.12
CA MET A 97 4.48 12.25 5.06
C MET A 97 3.95 12.55 6.47
N VAL A 98 3.84 11.53 7.33
CA VAL A 98 3.35 11.69 8.71
C VAL A 98 4.36 12.47 9.58
N MET A 99 5.65 12.16 9.54
CA MET A 99 6.68 12.84 10.35
C MET A 99 6.91 14.31 9.92
N THR A 100 6.54 14.66 8.69
CA THR A 100 6.52 16.07 8.25
C THR A 100 5.44 16.84 9.00
N VAL A 101 4.27 16.26 9.22
CA VAL A 101 3.12 16.97 9.78
C VAL A 101 3.06 16.89 11.30
N CYS A 102 3.42 15.74 11.88
CA CYS A 102 3.22 15.46 13.30
C CYS A 102 4.54 15.37 14.07
N GLY A 103 4.56 15.94 15.28
CA GLY A 103 5.56 15.69 16.30
C GLY A 103 4.99 14.97 17.53
N PRO A 104 5.81 14.81 18.60
CA PRO A 104 5.37 14.16 19.83
C PRO A 104 4.16 14.86 20.46
N GLY A 105 3.09 14.10 20.72
CA GLY A 105 1.86 14.59 21.33
C GLY A 105 0.86 15.25 20.37
N ASP A 106 1.25 15.52 19.12
CA ASP A 106 0.32 16.02 18.10
C ASP A 106 -0.70 14.95 17.73
N LYS A 107 -1.97 15.34 17.57
CA LYS A 107 -3.02 14.42 17.13
C LYS A 107 -3.03 14.27 15.62
N ILE A 108 -3.24 13.05 15.14
CA ILE A 108 -3.46 12.76 13.71
C ILE A 108 -4.70 11.90 13.57
N ILE A 109 -5.62 12.30 12.69
CA ILE A 109 -6.81 11.52 12.39
C ILE A 109 -6.42 10.48 11.33
N VAL A 110 -6.68 9.20 11.57
CA VAL A 110 -6.25 8.11 10.69
C VAL A 110 -7.33 7.02 10.58
N PRO A 111 -7.51 6.37 9.42
CA PRO A 111 -8.38 5.20 9.32
C PRO A 111 -7.84 4.03 10.16
N ARG A 112 -8.72 3.16 10.66
CA ARG A 112 -8.27 1.98 11.44
C ARG A 112 -7.63 0.89 10.58
N ASN A 113 -7.95 0.84 9.29
CA ASN A 113 -7.43 -0.13 8.30
C ASN A 113 -6.13 0.31 7.62
N VAL A 114 -5.36 1.21 8.23
CA VAL A 114 -4.10 1.70 7.68
C VAL A 114 -3.02 0.63 7.61
N HIS A 115 -2.16 0.76 6.61
CA HIS A 115 -0.98 -0.06 6.46
C HIS A 115 -0.01 0.11 7.63
N LYS A 116 0.74 -0.94 7.96
CA LYS A 116 1.73 -0.98 9.05
C LYS A 116 2.68 0.23 9.04
N SER A 117 3.06 0.75 7.88
CA SER A 117 3.96 1.92 7.77
C SER A 117 3.38 3.19 8.41
N VAL A 118 2.06 3.39 8.38
CA VAL A 118 1.40 4.52 9.06
C VAL A 118 1.58 4.39 10.58
N MET A 119 1.37 3.18 11.11
CA MET A 119 1.56 2.92 12.54
C MET A 119 3.02 3.06 12.96
N THR A 120 3.97 2.57 12.16
CA THR A 120 5.39 2.81 12.39
C THR A 120 5.70 4.32 12.42
N ALA A 121 5.10 5.11 11.52
CA ALA A 121 5.29 6.55 11.50
C ALA A 121 4.72 7.25 12.75
N ILE A 122 3.57 6.78 13.25
CA ILE A 122 2.98 7.24 14.52
C ILE A 122 3.90 6.94 15.70
N VAL A 123 4.44 5.71 15.77
CA VAL A 123 5.40 5.32 16.82
C VAL A 123 6.65 6.21 16.77
N PHE A 124 7.22 6.44 15.58
CA PHE A 124 8.44 7.23 15.43
C PHE A 124 8.24 8.73 15.67
N SER A 125 7.14 9.30 15.19
CA SER A 125 6.80 10.71 15.44
C SER A 125 6.39 10.95 16.89
N GLY A 126 5.79 9.96 17.56
CA GLY A 126 5.10 10.14 18.83
C GLY A 126 3.76 10.86 18.70
N ALA A 127 3.17 10.86 17.50
CA ALA A 127 1.83 11.36 17.29
C ALA A 127 0.80 10.50 18.07
N VAL A 128 -0.34 11.10 18.38
CA VAL A 128 -1.48 10.45 19.02
C VAL A 128 -2.53 10.17 17.94
N PRO A 129 -2.77 8.89 17.57
CA PRO A 129 -3.77 8.58 16.55
C PRO A 129 -5.18 8.76 17.10
N ILE A 130 -6.04 9.38 16.29
CA ILE A 130 -7.49 9.42 16.44
C ILE A 130 -8.06 8.55 15.32
N PHE A 131 -8.60 7.39 15.67
CA PHE A 131 -9.07 6.44 14.67
C PHE A 131 -10.45 6.80 14.12
N ILE A 132 -10.57 6.74 12.79
CA ILE A 132 -11.85 6.69 12.08
C ILE A 132 -12.08 5.27 11.58
N HIS A 133 -13.31 4.80 11.71
CA HIS A 133 -13.71 3.49 11.23
C HIS A 133 -14.09 3.55 9.75
N PRO A 134 -13.47 2.74 8.87
CA PRO A 134 -13.96 2.54 7.52
C PRO A 134 -15.31 1.81 7.57
N GLU A 135 -16.12 1.98 6.52
CA GLU A 135 -17.30 1.14 6.31
C GLU A 135 -16.84 -0.27 5.93
N ILE A 136 -17.49 -1.31 6.47
CA ILE A 136 -17.15 -2.70 6.15
C ILE A 136 -18.29 -3.32 5.37
N ASP A 137 -17.94 -4.03 4.29
CA ASP A 137 -18.87 -4.78 3.48
C ASP A 137 -19.30 -6.08 4.17
N PRO A 138 -20.58 -6.26 4.53
CA PRO A 138 -21.05 -7.48 5.20
C PRO A 138 -21.16 -8.69 4.27
N GLU A 139 -21.14 -8.50 2.95
CA GLU A 139 -21.22 -9.59 1.98
C GLU A 139 -19.83 -10.12 1.61
N LEU A 140 -18.88 -9.20 1.40
CA LEU A 140 -17.51 -9.52 0.99
C LEU A 140 -16.52 -9.60 2.16
N GLY A 141 -16.79 -8.94 3.28
CA GLY A 141 -15.84 -8.85 4.40
C GLY A 141 -14.64 -7.95 4.16
N ILE A 142 -14.76 -7.00 3.25
CA ILE A 142 -13.70 -6.05 2.90
C ILE A 142 -13.98 -4.65 3.48
N SER A 143 -12.92 -3.89 3.73
CA SER A 143 -13.04 -2.48 4.13
C SER A 143 -13.18 -1.56 2.92
N HIS A 144 -14.17 -0.67 2.98
CA HIS A 144 -14.37 0.44 2.05
C HIS A 144 -13.65 1.72 2.53
N GLY A 145 -13.98 2.86 1.93
CA GLY A 145 -13.47 4.16 2.36
C GLY A 145 -14.02 4.64 3.70
N ILE A 146 -13.43 5.72 4.22
CA ILE A 146 -14.03 6.48 5.32
C ILE A 146 -15.11 7.43 4.78
N THR A 147 -16.17 7.68 5.54
CA THR A 147 -17.25 8.58 5.12
C THR A 147 -16.97 10.03 5.49
N THR A 148 -17.53 10.96 4.70
CA THR A 148 -17.42 12.40 4.96
C THR A 148 -18.05 12.80 6.29
N ASP A 149 -19.09 12.08 6.74
CA ASP A 149 -19.72 12.29 8.06
C ASP A 149 -18.79 11.86 9.21
N ALA A 150 -18.03 10.77 9.05
CA ALA A 150 -17.06 10.34 10.04
C ALA A 150 -15.89 11.33 10.15
N VAL A 151 -15.39 11.82 9.01
CA VAL A 151 -14.36 12.87 8.96
C VAL A 151 -14.83 14.16 9.64
N SER A 152 -16.03 14.62 9.31
CA SER A 152 -16.61 15.83 9.91
C SER A 152 -16.75 15.69 11.43
N ARG A 153 -17.26 14.57 11.94
CA ARG A 153 -17.34 14.32 13.38
C ARG A 153 -15.97 14.36 14.06
N ALA A 154 -14.99 13.63 13.51
CA ALA A 154 -13.65 13.57 14.08
C ALA A 154 -12.97 14.95 14.14
N LEU A 155 -13.11 15.78 13.10
CA LEU A 155 -12.55 17.13 13.07
C LEU A 155 -13.28 18.09 14.02
N ASN A 156 -14.58 17.92 14.24
CA ASN A 156 -15.32 18.71 15.24
C ASN A 156 -14.90 18.36 16.68
N GLU A 157 -14.63 17.08 16.97
CA GLU A 157 -14.19 16.61 18.29
C GLU A 157 -12.69 16.89 18.53
N HIS A 158 -11.90 16.88 17.47
CA HIS A 158 -10.46 17.11 17.50
C HIS A 158 -10.03 18.20 16.51
N PRO A 159 -10.47 19.46 16.72
CA PRO A 159 -10.09 20.58 15.84
C PRO A 159 -8.61 20.93 15.95
N ASP A 160 -7.89 20.37 16.94
CA ASP A 160 -6.45 20.52 17.14
C ASP A 160 -5.61 19.46 16.40
N ALA A 161 -6.24 18.57 15.62
CA ALA A 161 -5.54 17.61 14.78
C ALA A 161 -4.56 18.29 13.82
N LYS A 162 -3.36 17.74 13.67
CA LYS A 162 -2.32 18.27 12.78
C LYS A 162 -2.43 17.75 11.35
N GLY A 163 -3.11 16.63 11.14
CA GLY A 163 -3.33 16.06 9.83
C GLY A 163 -4.48 15.06 9.84
N LEU A 164 -5.05 14.85 8.66
CA LEU A 164 -5.99 13.78 8.35
C LEU A 164 -5.33 12.85 7.34
N LEU A 165 -5.18 11.57 7.68
CA LEU A 165 -4.76 10.56 6.74
C LEU A 165 -5.98 9.91 6.07
N VAL A 166 -5.89 9.63 4.77
CA VAL A 166 -6.92 8.94 4.00
C VAL A 166 -6.25 7.87 3.14
N ILE A 167 -6.92 6.75 2.93
CA ILE A 167 -6.48 5.71 1.98
C ILE A 167 -7.33 5.87 0.72
N ASN A 168 -6.70 6.06 -0.44
CA ASN A 168 -7.40 6.22 -1.70
C ASN A 168 -6.58 5.74 -2.90
N PRO A 169 -7.07 4.79 -3.71
CA PRO A 169 -8.17 3.88 -3.38
C PRO A 169 -7.78 2.93 -2.23
N THR A 170 -8.74 2.18 -1.70
CA THR A 170 -8.45 1.02 -0.85
C THR A 170 -7.68 -0.05 -1.64
N TYR A 171 -7.16 -1.06 -0.95
CA TYR A 171 -6.48 -2.20 -1.58
C TYR A 171 -7.35 -2.87 -2.67
N PHE A 172 -8.66 -2.91 -2.42
CA PHE A 172 -9.68 -3.51 -3.28
C PHE A 172 -10.13 -2.58 -4.41
N GLY A 173 -9.55 -1.37 -4.53
CA GLY A 173 -9.88 -0.43 -5.60
C GLY A 173 -11.07 0.47 -5.31
N ILE A 174 -11.60 0.50 -4.08
CA ILE A 174 -12.75 1.34 -3.73
C ILE A 174 -12.29 2.72 -3.26
N SER A 175 -12.99 3.77 -3.65
CA SER A 175 -12.68 5.16 -3.27
C SER A 175 -13.89 5.82 -2.60
N GLY A 176 -13.63 6.56 -1.52
CA GLY A 176 -14.63 7.46 -0.92
C GLY A 176 -14.71 8.79 -1.68
N ASP A 177 -15.60 9.69 -1.24
CA ASP A 177 -15.67 11.06 -1.78
C ASP A 177 -14.47 11.90 -1.30
N LEU A 178 -13.29 11.64 -1.89
CA LEU A 178 -12.03 12.23 -1.48
C LEU A 178 -12.04 13.76 -1.59
N LYS A 179 -12.69 14.30 -2.63
CA LYS A 179 -12.78 15.74 -2.83
C LYS A 179 -13.54 16.41 -1.69
N GLN A 180 -14.70 15.87 -1.30
CA GLN A 180 -15.45 16.40 -0.16
C GLN A 180 -14.68 16.23 1.15
N ILE A 181 -13.94 15.13 1.33
CA ILE A 181 -13.07 14.92 2.50
C ILE A 181 -12.01 16.02 2.60
N VAL A 182 -11.33 16.34 1.49
CA VAL A 182 -10.33 17.41 1.41
C VAL A 182 -10.95 18.77 1.75
N GLU A 183 -12.09 19.10 1.14
CA GLU A 183 -12.81 20.36 1.41
C GLU A 183 -13.20 20.50 2.89
N ILE A 184 -13.68 19.43 3.52
CA ILE A 184 -14.00 19.41 4.96
C ILE A 184 -12.73 19.66 5.77
N ALA A 185 -11.66 18.90 5.57
CA ALA A 185 -10.43 19.03 6.35
C ALA A 185 -9.79 20.42 6.22
N HIS A 186 -9.75 20.98 5.01
CA HIS A 186 -9.24 22.33 4.76
C HIS A 186 -10.07 23.42 5.43
N SER A 187 -11.38 23.22 5.62
CA SER A 187 -12.21 24.16 6.40
C SER A 187 -11.80 24.26 7.87
N PHE A 188 -11.11 23.24 8.41
CA PHE A 188 -10.49 23.23 9.73
C PHE A 188 -9.00 23.60 9.70
N ASN A 189 -8.46 23.97 8.53
CA ASN A 189 -7.03 24.21 8.31
C ASN A 189 -6.15 22.99 8.67
N VAL A 190 -6.67 21.79 8.41
CA VAL A 190 -5.99 20.51 8.62
C VAL A 190 -5.55 19.95 7.26
N PRO A 191 -4.25 19.67 7.04
CA PRO A 191 -3.79 19.08 5.79
C PRO A 191 -4.23 17.63 5.64
N VAL A 192 -4.47 17.22 4.39
CA VAL A 192 -4.85 15.85 4.02
C VAL A 192 -3.66 15.09 3.44
N LEU A 193 -3.38 13.94 4.04
CA LEU A 193 -2.29 13.03 3.72
C LEU A 193 -2.88 11.77 3.11
N VAL A 194 -2.63 11.50 1.83
CA VAL A 194 -3.24 10.35 1.15
C VAL A 194 -2.24 9.22 0.99
N ASP A 195 -2.58 8.05 1.52
CA ASP A 195 -1.96 6.80 1.10
C ASP A 195 -2.59 6.37 -0.23
N GLU A 196 -1.92 6.74 -1.33
CA GLU A 196 -2.28 6.40 -2.71
C GLU A 196 -1.37 5.29 -3.25
N ALA A 197 -0.95 4.37 -2.36
CA ALA A 197 -0.05 3.29 -2.71
C ALA A 197 -0.58 2.43 -3.87
N HIS A 198 -1.89 2.22 -3.96
CA HIS A 198 -2.56 1.41 -4.98
C HIS A 198 -3.15 2.23 -6.13
N GLY A 199 -2.87 3.53 -6.20
CA GLY A 199 -3.54 4.47 -7.11
C GLY A 199 -2.65 5.11 -8.17
N VAL A 200 -1.42 4.65 -8.40
CA VAL A 200 -0.48 5.37 -9.30
C VAL A 200 -1.02 5.62 -10.72
N HIS A 201 -1.84 4.71 -11.25
CA HIS A 201 -2.42 4.80 -12.58
C HIS A 201 -3.66 5.69 -12.65
N ILE A 202 -4.33 5.97 -11.53
CA ILE A 202 -5.66 6.64 -11.52
C ILE A 202 -5.61 8.06 -12.07
N HIS A 203 -4.48 8.76 -11.90
CA HIS A 203 -4.30 10.10 -12.46
C HIS A 203 -4.30 10.13 -14.00
N PHE A 204 -3.99 9.01 -14.65
CA PHE A 204 -3.70 8.96 -16.08
C PHE A 204 -4.87 8.47 -16.93
N HIS A 205 -6.08 8.30 -16.37
CA HIS A 205 -7.26 7.91 -17.11
C HIS A 205 -8.56 8.36 -16.44
N ASP A 206 -9.47 8.97 -17.20
CA ASP A 206 -10.70 9.60 -16.66
C ASP A 206 -11.77 8.62 -16.15
N GLU A 207 -11.69 7.35 -16.55
CA GLU A 207 -12.59 6.30 -16.02
C GLU A 207 -12.13 5.69 -14.68
N LEU A 208 -11.02 6.17 -14.11
CA LEU A 208 -10.54 5.75 -12.81
C LEU A 208 -10.91 6.75 -11.72
N PRO A 209 -10.88 6.34 -10.43
CA PRO A 209 -11.16 7.23 -9.33
C PRO A 209 -10.27 8.47 -9.30
N MET A 210 -10.80 9.56 -8.74
CA MET A 210 -10.06 10.80 -8.58
C MET A 210 -8.77 10.60 -7.76
N SER A 211 -7.63 11.04 -8.31
CA SER A 211 -6.36 11.06 -7.58
C SER A 211 -6.32 12.11 -6.48
N ALA A 212 -5.47 11.91 -5.49
CA ALA A 212 -5.22 12.82 -4.38
C ALA A 212 -4.83 14.23 -4.85
N MET A 213 -3.97 14.32 -5.87
CA MET A 213 -3.55 15.62 -6.42
C MET A 213 -4.70 16.33 -7.15
N GLN A 214 -5.58 15.59 -7.85
CA GLN A 214 -6.80 16.14 -8.46
C GLN A 214 -7.82 16.60 -7.40
N ALA A 215 -7.94 15.86 -6.29
CA ALA A 215 -8.80 16.21 -5.17
C ALA A 215 -8.30 17.41 -4.35
N GLY A 216 -7.02 17.81 -4.53
CA GLY A 216 -6.40 18.92 -3.83
C GLY A 216 -5.78 18.54 -2.48
N ALA A 217 -5.49 17.27 -2.24
CA ALA A 217 -4.78 16.83 -1.03
C ALA A 217 -3.35 17.42 -0.97
N ASP A 218 -2.84 17.59 0.26
CA ASP A 218 -1.57 18.27 0.50
C ASP A 218 -0.36 17.37 0.21
N MET A 219 -0.47 16.07 0.49
CA MET A 219 0.54 15.06 0.13
C MET A 219 -0.11 13.73 -0.26
N ALA A 220 0.52 13.01 -1.18
CA ALA A 220 0.13 11.66 -1.56
C ALA A 220 1.34 10.73 -1.75
N ALA A 221 1.39 9.65 -0.99
CA ALA A 221 2.42 8.62 -1.12
C ALA A 221 1.95 7.54 -2.10
N THR A 222 2.70 7.33 -3.20
CA THR A 222 2.25 6.53 -4.34
C THR A 222 3.27 5.44 -4.71
N SER A 223 2.82 4.18 -4.84
CA SER A 223 3.71 3.06 -5.19
C SER A 223 3.81 2.89 -6.71
N VAL A 224 4.82 3.49 -7.32
CA VAL A 224 5.00 3.37 -8.78
C VAL A 224 5.29 1.92 -9.21
N HIS A 225 5.92 1.12 -8.35
CA HIS A 225 6.21 -0.28 -8.67
C HIS A 225 5.00 -1.20 -8.68
N LYS A 226 3.87 -0.80 -8.06
CA LYS A 226 2.68 -1.65 -7.99
C LYS A 226 1.97 -1.68 -9.35
N LEU A 227 1.54 -0.51 -9.84
CA LEU A 227 0.70 -0.42 -11.06
C LEU A 227 1.28 0.55 -12.10
N GLY A 228 2.41 1.18 -11.80
CA GLY A 228 3.04 2.20 -12.65
C GLY A 228 4.20 1.68 -13.50
N GLY A 229 4.64 0.45 -13.27
CA GLY A 229 5.65 -0.23 -14.09
C GLY A 229 7.11 0.11 -13.75
N SER A 230 7.40 0.58 -12.54
CA SER A 230 8.78 0.72 -12.03
C SER A 230 9.20 -0.50 -11.20
N LEU A 231 10.48 -0.55 -10.77
CA LEU A 231 11.01 -1.69 -10.00
C LEU A 231 10.54 -1.68 -8.54
N THR A 232 10.32 -2.84 -7.93
CA THR A 232 9.96 -2.98 -6.51
C THR A 232 10.84 -2.13 -5.59
N GLN A 233 10.26 -1.57 -4.53
CA GLN A 233 10.83 -0.54 -3.63
C GLN A 233 10.86 0.89 -4.19
N SER A 234 10.50 1.12 -5.46
CA SER A 234 10.42 2.48 -5.97
C SER A 234 9.03 3.10 -5.76
N SER A 235 8.99 4.34 -5.30
CA SER A 235 7.76 5.09 -4.99
C SER A 235 8.00 6.60 -5.13
N VAL A 236 6.92 7.36 -5.08
CA VAL A 236 6.97 8.82 -5.07
C VAL A 236 6.13 9.40 -3.93
N LEU A 237 6.50 10.60 -3.48
CA LEU A 237 5.68 11.43 -2.62
C LEU A 237 5.31 12.69 -3.40
N ASN A 238 4.06 12.80 -3.81
CA ASN A 238 3.49 13.97 -4.49
C ASN A 238 3.02 14.98 -3.45
N MET A 239 3.15 16.27 -3.73
CA MET A 239 2.86 17.33 -2.78
C MET A 239 2.28 18.57 -3.47
N LYS A 240 1.28 19.18 -2.82
CA LYS A 240 0.80 20.54 -3.09
C LYS A 240 1.41 21.52 -2.08
N GLU A 241 1.82 22.71 -2.54
CA GLU A 241 2.23 23.77 -1.64
C GLU A 241 1.01 24.39 -0.93
N GLY A 242 1.19 24.86 0.29
CA GLY A 242 0.13 25.48 1.08
C GLY A 242 0.36 25.29 2.56
N LEU A 243 -0.30 24.29 3.14
CA LEU A 243 -0.21 23.98 4.58
C LEU A 243 1.11 23.31 4.96
N ILE A 244 1.84 22.75 3.98
CA ILE A 244 3.05 21.96 4.19
C ILE A 244 4.22 22.59 3.41
N SER A 245 5.42 22.56 4.01
CA SER A 245 6.64 23.12 3.42
C SER A 245 7.45 22.04 2.68
N PRO A 246 7.74 22.18 1.37
CA PRO A 246 8.50 21.18 0.61
C PRO A 246 9.92 21.00 1.14
N LYS A 247 10.52 22.07 1.69
CA LYS A 247 11.85 21.99 2.35
C LYS A 247 11.83 21.08 3.58
N ARG A 248 10.71 21.01 4.29
CA ARG A 248 10.56 20.16 5.48
C ARG A 248 10.40 18.70 5.04
N VAL A 249 9.59 18.45 4.00
CA VAL A 249 9.45 17.13 3.37
C VAL A 249 10.81 16.59 2.93
N GLN A 250 11.60 17.37 2.18
CA GLN A 250 12.95 16.98 1.76
C GLN A 250 13.84 16.65 2.96
N THR A 251 13.81 17.45 4.02
CA THR A 251 14.62 17.21 5.23
C THR A 251 14.26 15.87 5.88
N ILE A 252 12.98 15.57 6.04
CA ILE A 252 12.53 14.30 6.64
C ILE A 252 12.85 13.12 5.73
N LEU A 253 12.65 13.23 4.42
CA LEU A 253 13.03 12.19 3.46
C LEU A 253 14.53 11.90 3.53
N SER A 254 15.38 12.92 3.60
CA SER A 254 16.83 12.75 3.76
C SER A 254 17.22 12.02 5.05
N MET A 255 16.44 12.18 6.14
CA MET A 255 16.69 11.46 7.39
C MET A 255 16.33 9.96 7.31
N LEU A 256 15.30 9.62 6.54
CA LEU A 256 14.81 8.24 6.42
C LEU A 256 15.53 7.45 5.31
N THR A 257 15.95 8.15 4.25
CA THR A 257 16.53 7.55 3.06
C THR A 257 17.97 7.10 3.29
N THR A 258 18.33 5.94 2.72
CA THR A 258 19.71 5.46 2.68
C THR A 258 20.68 6.51 2.10
N THR A 259 21.88 6.61 2.65
CA THR A 259 22.96 7.44 2.08
C THR A 259 23.55 6.84 0.79
N SER A 260 23.20 5.59 0.47
CA SER A 260 23.64 4.85 -0.72
C SER A 260 22.43 4.51 -1.58
N THR A 261 21.87 5.53 -2.24
CA THR A 261 20.65 5.42 -3.05
C THR A 261 20.86 4.55 -4.28
N SER A 262 19.89 3.68 -4.60
CA SER A 262 19.94 2.86 -5.82
C SER A 262 19.54 3.67 -7.05
N TYR A 263 20.49 3.93 -7.94
CA TYR A 263 20.23 4.60 -9.23
C TYR A 263 19.44 3.72 -10.20
N LEU A 264 19.45 2.40 -10.02
CA LEU A 264 18.56 1.48 -10.74
C LEU A 264 17.09 1.79 -10.43
N LEU A 265 16.75 1.92 -9.15
CA LEU A 265 15.39 2.25 -8.73
C LEU A 265 14.99 3.65 -9.20
N LEU A 266 15.87 4.64 -9.06
CA LEU A 266 15.58 6.00 -9.53
C LEU A 266 15.41 6.08 -11.05
N ALA A 267 16.25 5.39 -11.83
CA ALA A 267 16.11 5.32 -13.28
C ALA A 267 14.78 4.66 -13.68
N SER A 268 14.34 3.64 -12.93
CA SER A 268 13.05 2.98 -13.17
C SER A 268 11.87 3.92 -12.91
N LEU A 269 11.95 4.81 -11.90
CA LEU A 269 10.94 5.84 -11.65
C LEU A 269 10.85 6.84 -12.80
N ASP A 270 11.99 7.38 -13.24
CA ASP A 270 12.04 8.35 -14.34
C ASP A 270 11.48 7.76 -15.65
N ALA A 271 11.84 6.50 -15.95
CA ALA A 271 11.35 5.79 -17.12
C ALA A 271 9.84 5.45 -17.03
N ALA A 272 9.38 4.97 -15.88
CA ALA A 272 7.97 4.64 -15.64
C ALA A 272 7.09 5.90 -15.73
N ARG A 273 7.52 6.99 -15.08
CA ARG A 273 6.86 8.30 -15.16
C ARG A 273 6.68 8.76 -16.60
N ARG A 274 7.74 8.69 -17.42
CA ARG A 274 7.62 9.03 -18.84
C ARG A 274 6.52 8.20 -19.48
N ARG A 275 6.56 6.87 -19.36
CA ARG A 275 5.59 5.97 -20.02
C ARG A 275 4.15 6.27 -19.61
N LEU A 276 3.91 6.48 -18.31
CA LEU A 276 2.59 6.89 -17.80
C LEU A 276 2.15 8.24 -18.42
N ALA A 277 3.04 9.22 -18.48
CA ALA A 277 2.71 10.54 -19.03
C ALA A 277 2.43 10.54 -20.55
N ILE A 278 3.09 9.66 -21.33
CA ILE A 278 2.97 9.66 -22.81
C ILE A 278 1.99 8.63 -23.36
N GLU A 279 1.81 7.52 -22.67
CA GLU A 279 1.04 6.35 -23.14
C GLU A 279 0.01 5.88 -22.11
N GLY A 280 -0.02 6.46 -20.90
CA GLY A 280 -0.84 5.99 -19.78
C GLY A 280 -2.32 5.88 -20.11
N GLU A 281 -2.92 6.93 -20.68
CA GLU A 281 -4.34 6.95 -21.06
C GLU A 281 -4.71 5.73 -21.92
N LYS A 282 -3.95 5.49 -23.00
CA LYS A 282 -4.20 4.36 -23.88
C LYS A 282 -4.01 3.01 -23.17
N LEU A 283 -2.86 2.83 -22.51
CA LEU A 283 -2.49 1.56 -21.88
C LEU A 283 -3.43 1.17 -20.74
N ILE A 284 -3.88 2.16 -19.97
CA ILE A 284 -4.83 1.96 -18.88
C ILE A 284 -6.22 1.68 -19.44
N GLY A 285 -6.66 2.38 -20.49
CA GLY A 285 -7.93 2.10 -21.17
C GLY A 285 -8.01 0.66 -21.72
N GLU A 286 -6.90 0.14 -22.25
CA GLU A 286 -6.76 -1.26 -22.66
C GLU A 286 -6.91 -2.22 -21.45
N ALA A 287 -6.22 -1.95 -20.33
CA ALA A 287 -6.33 -2.75 -19.10
C ALA A 287 -7.75 -2.71 -18.49
N ILE A 288 -8.42 -1.56 -18.50
CA ILE A 288 -9.81 -1.42 -18.05
C ILE A 288 -10.75 -2.26 -18.92
N SER A 289 -10.57 -2.20 -20.25
CA SER A 289 -11.38 -2.97 -21.19
C SER A 289 -11.21 -4.48 -20.97
N LEU A 290 -9.97 -4.93 -20.79
CA LEU A 290 -9.66 -6.32 -20.49
C LEU A 290 -10.29 -6.76 -19.16
N ALA A 291 -10.14 -5.97 -18.10
CA ALA A 291 -10.70 -6.28 -16.78
C ALA A 291 -12.25 -6.35 -16.80
N ARG A 292 -12.92 -5.48 -17.56
CA ARG A 292 -14.37 -5.53 -17.75
C ARG A 292 -14.80 -6.82 -18.46
N SER A 293 -14.14 -7.18 -19.55
CA SER A 293 -14.42 -8.44 -20.26
C SER A 293 -14.18 -9.67 -19.38
N MET A 294 -13.10 -9.67 -18.60
CA MET A 294 -12.85 -10.75 -17.63
C MET A 294 -13.95 -10.83 -16.57
N ARG A 295 -14.37 -9.70 -16.00
CA ARG A 295 -15.43 -9.65 -15.00
C ARG A 295 -16.75 -10.22 -15.53
N GLU A 296 -17.14 -9.85 -16.75
CA GLU A 296 -18.33 -10.39 -17.41
C GLU A 296 -18.25 -11.92 -17.54
N GLN A 297 -17.14 -12.46 -18.07
CA GLN A 297 -16.95 -13.89 -18.22
C GLN A 297 -16.87 -14.64 -16.89
N ILE A 298 -16.24 -14.07 -15.85
CA ILE A 298 -16.19 -14.67 -14.52
C ILE A 298 -17.59 -14.77 -13.91
N ASN A 299 -18.44 -13.76 -14.13
CA ASN A 299 -19.82 -13.77 -13.64
C ASN A 299 -20.75 -14.73 -14.38
N GLU A 300 -20.31 -15.33 -15.50
CA GLU A 300 -21.01 -16.44 -16.16
C GLU A 300 -20.68 -17.80 -15.50
N ILE A 301 -19.62 -17.87 -14.69
CA ILE A 301 -19.19 -19.10 -14.01
C ILE A 301 -20.08 -19.32 -12.77
N PRO A 302 -20.74 -20.49 -12.62
CA PRO A 302 -21.59 -20.77 -11.47
C PRO A 302 -20.84 -20.64 -10.13
N ASN A 303 -21.52 -20.08 -9.13
CA ASN A 303 -21.02 -19.92 -7.75
C ASN A 303 -19.78 -19.02 -7.60
N LEU A 304 -19.42 -18.26 -8.64
CA LEU A 304 -18.46 -17.16 -8.54
C LEU A 304 -19.19 -15.83 -8.70
N CYS A 305 -18.65 -14.80 -8.06
CA CYS A 305 -19.12 -13.42 -8.25
C CYS A 305 -17.91 -12.49 -8.27
N CYS A 306 -17.70 -11.81 -9.40
CA CYS A 306 -16.71 -10.77 -9.56
C CYS A 306 -17.38 -9.41 -9.52
N VAL A 307 -17.16 -8.67 -8.43
CA VAL A 307 -17.89 -7.44 -8.14
C VAL A 307 -17.42 -6.29 -9.05
N GLY A 308 -18.38 -5.47 -9.50
CA GLY A 308 -18.18 -4.29 -10.32
C GLY A 308 -18.87 -3.05 -9.74
N SER A 309 -19.47 -2.24 -10.61
CA SER A 309 -20.08 -0.95 -10.28
C SER A 309 -21.26 -1.05 -9.30
N GLU A 310 -21.86 -2.23 -9.14
CA GLU A 310 -22.95 -2.48 -8.20
C GLU A 310 -22.55 -2.30 -6.73
N ILE A 311 -21.25 -2.26 -6.42
CA ILE A 311 -20.75 -1.94 -5.07
C ILE A 311 -20.91 -0.45 -4.71
N LEU A 312 -21.12 0.41 -5.72
CA LEU A 312 -21.24 1.84 -5.53
C LEU A 312 -22.61 2.23 -4.96
N GLY A 313 -22.64 3.31 -4.18
CA GLY A 313 -23.89 3.90 -3.71
C GLY A 313 -23.86 4.48 -2.30
N SER A 314 -22.77 4.27 -1.55
CA SER A 314 -22.55 4.91 -0.26
C SER A 314 -21.47 5.99 -0.34
N LYS A 315 -21.33 6.79 0.73
CA LYS A 315 -20.24 7.78 0.83
C LYS A 315 -18.86 7.11 0.95
N ALA A 316 -18.81 5.84 1.34
CA ALA A 316 -17.60 5.03 1.43
C ALA A 316 -17.28 4.28 0.13
N THR A 317 -18.28 4.12 -0.75
CA THR A 317 -18.18 3.49 -2.08
C THR A 317 -18.58 4.50 -3.18
N TYR A 318 -17.88 5.64 -3.22
CA TYR A 318 -18.19 6.74 -4.15
C TYR A 318 -17.75 6.42 -5.58
N ASP A 319 -16.59 5.77 -5.74
CA ASP A 319 -16.04 5.35 -7.03
C ASP A 319 -15.20 4.07 -6.88
N TYR A 320 -14.84 3.42 -7.98
CA TYR A 320 -14.03 2.21 -7.95
C TYR A 320 -13.09 2.04 -9.15
N ASP A 321 -11.99 1.32 -8.93
CA ASP A 321 -11.03 0.92 -9.95
C ASP A 321 -11.44 -0.41 -10.62
N PRO A 322 -11.92 -0.41 -11.87
CA PRO A 322 -12.38 -1.62 -12.56
C PRO A 322 -11.24 -2.60 -12.88
N THR A 323 -9.97 -2.21 -12.76
CA THR A 323 -8.81 -3.10 -12.95
C THR A 323 -8.57 -4.03 -11.77
N LYS A 324 -9.27 -3.81 -10.64
CA LYS A 324 -9.31 -4.71 -9.49
C LYS A 324 -10.46 -5.70 -9.65
N LEU A 325 -10.12 -6.97 -9.80
CA LEU A 325 -11.06 -8.08 -9.91
C LEU A 325 -11.21 -8.74 -8.54
N ILE A 326 -12.19 -8.31 -7.76
CA ILE A 326 -12.56 -8.92 -6.48
C ILE A 326 -13.50 -10.08 -6.78
N ILE A 327 -13.03 -11.32 -6.60
CA ILE A 327 -13.78 -12.52 -6.95
C ILE A 327 -14.14 -13.25 -5.66
N SER A 328 -15.42 -13.28 -5.32
CA SER A 328 -15.92 -14.07 -4.20
C SER A 328 -15.98 -15.54 -4.58
N VAL A 329 -15.39 -16.38 -3.74
CA VAL A 329 -15.40 -17.85 -3.85
C VAL A 329 -16.27 -18.50 -2.76
N LYS A 330 -16.94 -17.68 -1.93
CA LYS A 330 -17.78 -18.12 -0.81
C LYS A 330 -18.83 -19.16 -1.21
N GLN A 331 -19.46 -18.99 -2.38
CA GLN A 331 -20.50 -19.90 -2.87
C GLN A 331 -19.95 -21.24 -3.38
N LEU A 332 -18.63 -21.35 -3.60
CA LEU A 332 -17.97 -22.64 -3.87
C LEU A 332 -17.72 -23.45 -2.60
N GLY A 333 -17.99 -22.90 -1.42
CA GLY A 333 -17.75 -23.60 -0.16
C GLY A 333 -16.28 -23.75 0.18
N MET A 334 -15.44 -22.83 -0.30
CA MET A 334 -14.02 -22.76 0.01
C MET A 334 -13.60 -21.35 0.42
N THR A 335 -12.46 -21.25 1.08
CA THR A 335 -11.81 -19.99 1.43
C THR A 335 -11.05 -19.42 0.22
N GLY A 336 -10.77 -18.13 0.24
CA GLY A 336 -9.91 -17.51 -0.76
C GLY A 336 -8.51 -18.16 -0.78
N HIS A 337 -7.97 -18.52 0.37
CA HIS A 337 -6.65 -19.16 0.47
C HIS A 337 -6.62 -20.55 -0.19
N GLU A 338 -7.68 -21.35 -0.02
CA GLU A 338 -7.82 -22.62 -0.72
C GLU A 338 -7.93 -22.42 -2.23
N ALA A 339 -8.68 -21.41 -2.68
CA ALA A 339 -8.78 -21.06 -4.10
C ALA A 339 -7.42 -20.62 -4.68
N GLU A 340 -6.67 -19.78 -3.96
CA GLU A 340 -5.30 -19.39 -4.33
C GLU A 340 -4.38 -20.62 -4.47
N ASN A 341 -4.37 -21.51 -3.47
CA ASN A 341 -3.55 -22.72 -3.52
C ASN A 341 -3.95 -23.62 -4.70
N TRP A 342 -5.24 -23.77 -4.95
CA TRP A 342 -5.73 -24.56 -6.08
C TRP A 342 -5.28 -23.97 -7.43
N LEU A 343 -5.38 -22.65 -7.60
CA LEU A 343 -4.92 -21.94 -8.80
C LEU A 343 -3.42 -22.08 -9.02
N ARG A 344 -2.63 -22.00 -7.95
CA ARG A 344 -1.18 -22.20 -7.98
C ARG A 344 -0.81 -23.62 -8.38
N GLU A 345 -1.40 -24.62 -7.73
CA GLU A 345 -1.04 -26.03 -7.92
C GLU A 345 -1.50 -26.58 -9.27
N ASN A 346 -2.65 -26.15 -9.77
CA ASN A 346 -3.25 -26.71 -11.00
C ASN A 346 -2.94 -25.90 -12.26
N TYR A 347 -2.70 -24.59 -12.14
CA TYR A 347 -2.52 -23.69 -13.29
C TYR A 347 -1.26 -22.81 -13.20
N ASN A 348 -0.51 -22.87 -12.10
CA ASN A 348 0.64 -21.99 -11.86
C ASN A 348 0.26 -20.50 -11.97
N ILE A 349 -0.92 -20.17 -11.42
CA ILE A 349 -1.45 -18.81 -11.33
C ILE A 349 -1.25 -18.32 -9.90
N GLU A 350 -0.63 -17.15 -9.76
CA GLU A 350 -0.51 -16.42 -8.50
C GLU A 350 -1.51 -15.26 -8.51
N VAL A 351 -2.36 -15.19 -7.48
CA VAL A 351 -3.27 -14.05 -7.27
C VAL A 351 -2.58 -12.99 -6.42
N GLU A 352 -3.09 -11.76 -6.42
CA GLU A 352 -2.50 -10.67 -5.62
C GLU A 352 -2.72 -10.89 -4.13
N LEU A 353 -3.95 -11.31 -3.78
CA LEU A 353 -4.38 -11.49 -2.40
C LEU A 353 -5.47 -12.55 -2.35
N SER A 354 -5.52 -13.27 -1.24
CA SER A 354 -6.66 -14.06 -0.82
C SER A 354 -7.02 -13.73 0.63
N ASP A 355 -8.31 -13.83 0.94
CA ASP A 355 -8.83 -13.72 2.31
C ASP A 355 -9.75 -14.91 2.63
N LEU A 356 -10.57 -14.81 3.67
CA LEU A 356 -11.51 -15.87 4.05
C LEU A 356 -12.56 -16.18 2.98
N TYR A 357 -12.89 -15.23 2.10
CA TYR A 357 -14.07 -15.26 1.22
C TYR A 357 -13.76 -14.94 -0.24
N ASN A 358 -12.66 -14.26 -0.52
CA ASN A 358 -12.35 -13.65 -1.81
C ASN A 358 -10.92 -13.94 -2.24
N ILE A 359 -10.71 -13.89 -3.56
CA ILE A 359 -9.41 -13.66 -4.17
C ILE A 359 -9.44 -12.32 -4.90
N LEU A 360 -8.29 -11.65 -4.96
CA LEU A 360 -8.10 -10.42 -5.72
C LEU A 360 -7.11 -10.68 -6.85
N CYS A 361 -7.53 -10.37 -8.07
CA CYS A 361 -6.64 -10.29 -9.23
C CYS A 361 -6.55 -8.85 -9.70
N ILE A 362 -5.38 -8.43 -10.15
CA ILE A 362 -5.16 -7.08 -10.67
C ILE A 362 -4.81 -7.19 -12.15
N VAL A 363 -5.50 -6.42 -12.99
CA VAL A 363 -5.17 -6.27 -14.40
C VAL A 363 -4.33 -5.00 -14.58
N THR A 364 -3.21 -5.12 -15.28
CA THR A 364 -2.27 -4.04 -15.53
C THR A 364 -1.99 -3.93 -17.03
N PRO A 365 -1.33 -2.86 -17.50
CA PRO A 365 -0.81 -2.79 -18.88
C PRO A 365 0.20 -3.88 -19.25
N GLY A 366 0.64 -4.72 -18.30
CA GLY A 366 1.51 -5.87 -18.55
C GLY A 366 0.76 -7.13 -18.95
N ASP A 367 -0.57 -7.17 -18.77
CA ASP A 367 -1.40 -8.35 -18.98
C ASP A 367 -2.01 -8.36 -20.38
N THR A 368 -2.25 -9.56 -20.93
CA THR A 368 -2.86 -9.73 -22.25
C THR A 368 -4.08 -10.66 -22.19
N GLU A 369 -4.83 -10.74 -23.29
CA GLU A 369 -5.93 -11.70 -23.45
C GLU A 369 -5.50 -13.15 -23.14
N ARG A 370 -4.22 -13.50 -23.38
CA ARG A 370 -3.70 -14.83 -23.08
C ARG A 370 -3.74 -15.14 -21.59
N GLU A 371 -3.27 -14.21 -20.75
CA GLU A 371 -3.28 -14.37 -19.29
C GLU A 371 -4.72 -14.34 -18.76
N ALA A 372 -5.57 -13.48 -19.32
CA ALA A 372 -6.99 -13.41 -19.00
C ALA A 372 -7.71 -14.74 -19.26
N ASP A 373 -7.56 -15.31 -20.46
CA ASP A 373 -8.15 -16.60 -20.85
C ASP A 373 -7.64 -17.76 -19.99
N LEU A 374 -6.39 -17.69 -19.52
CA LEU A 374 -5.85 -18.70 -18.61
C LEU A 374 -6.55 -18.64 -17.25
N LEU A 375 -6.73 -17.44 -16.69
CA LEU A 375 -7.43 -17.26 -15.41
C LEU A 375 -8.89 -17.70 -15.50
N ILE A 376 -9.62 -17.26 -16.54
CA ILE A 376 -11.04 -17.61 -16.72
C ILE A 376 -11.22 -19.12 -16.82
N ARG A 377 -10.37 -19.80 -17.61
CA ARG A 377 -10.41 -21.28 -17.71
C ARG A 377 -10.08 -21.96 -16.40
N ALA A 378 -9.13 -21.44 -15.63
CA ALA A 378 -8.78 -21.99 -14.32
C ALA A 378 -9.95 -21.86 -13.34
N LEU A 379 -10.57 -20.68 -13.27
CA LEU A 379 -11.74 -20.43 -12.42
C LEU A 379 -12.94 -21.31 -12.80
N ALA A 380 -13.19 -21.49 -14.10
CA ALA A 380 -14.27 -22.35 -14.58
C ALA A 380 -14.03 -23.81 -14.17
N HIS A 381 -12.81 -24.33 -14.36
CA HIS A 381 -12.47 -25.68 -13.93
C HIS A 381 -12.52 -25.83 -12.40
N MET A 382 -12.12 -24.80 -11.64
CA MET A 382 -12.26 -24.80 -10.19
C MET A 382 -13.74 -24.93 -9.80
N ALA A 383 -14.61 -24.11 -10.39
CA ALA A 383 -16.04 -24.15 -10.11
C ALA A 383 -16.66 -25.52 -10.44
N ASP A 384 -16.28 -26.14 -11.56
CA ASP A 384 -16.74 -27.47 -11.95
C ASP A 384 -16.29 -28.57 -10.97
N VAL A 385 -15.05 -28.50 -10.47
CA VAL A 385 -14.49 -29.49 -9.55
C VAL A 385 -15.18 -29.45 -8.18
N PHE A 386 -15.56 -28.26 -7.72
CA PHE A 386 -16.18 -28.06 -6.41
C PHE A 386 -17.71 -27.98 -6.47
N GLU A 387 -18.32 -28.16 -7.65
CA GLU A 387 -19.76 -28.18 -7.84
C GLU A 387 -20.42 -29.29 -6.98
N GLY A 388 -21.43 -28.92 -6.18
CA GLY A 388 -22.20 -29.87 -5.37
C GLY A 388 -21.49 -30.40 -4.12
N THR A 389 -20.34 -29.85 -3.75
CA THR A 389 -19.85 -30.01 -2.38
C THR A 389 -20.87 -29.35 -1.42
N GLU A 390 -21.33 -30.06 -0.39
CA GLU A 390 -22.22 -29.50 0.64
C GLU A 390 -21.45 -28.39 1.38
N ALA A 391 -21.48 -27.17 0.85
CA ALA A 391 -20.80 -26.02 1.44
C ALA A 391 -21.40 -25.71 2.82
N LYS A 392 -20.69 -26.15 3.87
CA LYS A 392 -20.95 -25.82 5.28
C LYS A 392 -20.10 -24.63 5.75
N LEU A 393 -19.95 -23.60 4.92
CA LEU A 393 -19.33 -22.35 5.37
C LEU A 393 -20.42 -21.34 5.71
N HIS A 394 -20.28 -20.74 6.89
CA HIS A 394 -21.20 -19.77 7.45
C HIS A 394 -21.44 -18.63 6.46
N ASN A 395 -22.72 -18.37 6.14
CA ASN A 395 -23.12 -17.27 5.26
C ASN A 395 -22.78 -15.88 5.86
N GLU A 396 -22.48 -15.79 7.15
CA GLU A 396 -22.15 -14.54 7.82
C GLU A 396 -20.65 -14.30 7.79
N VAL A 397 -20.26 -13.15 7.25
CA VAL A 397 -18.89 -12.63 7.28
C VAL A 397 -18.51 -12.35 8.74
N LEU A 398 -17.35 -12.87 9.16
CA LEU A 398 -16.82 -12.55 10.48
C LEU A 398 -16.12 -11.19 10.44
N LEU A 399 -16.64 -10.25 11.23
CA LEU A 399 -16.08 -8.91 11.39
C LEU A 399 -15.50 -8.78 12.80
N PRO A 400 -14.19 -8.56 12.95
CA PRO A 400 -13.62 -8.34 14.27
C PRO A 400 -14.01 -6.96 14.82
N ASP A 401 -14.38 -6.92 16.10
CA ASP A 401 -14.51 -5.66 16.84
C ASP A 401 -13.17 -4.92 16.91
N ILE A 402 -13.22 -3.59 16.86
CA ILE A 402 -11.99 -2.79 16.92
C ILE A 402 -11.55 -2.62 18.39
N PRO A 403 -10.34 -3.07 18.74
CA PRO A 403 -9.84 -3.00 20.12
C PRO A 403 -9.81 -1.57 20.69
N LEU A 404 -10.02 -1.44 22.00
CA LEU A 404 -9.87 -0.17 22.70
C LEU A 404 -8.37 0.17 22.88
N LEU A 405 -7.97 1.37 22.49
CA LEU A 405 -6.61 1.88 22.71
C LEU A 405 -6.46 2.37 24.17
N ALA A 406 -5.70 1.64 24.98
CA ALA A 406 -5.42 1.96 26.38
C ALA A 406 -4.17 2.83 26.57
N LEU A 407 -3.17 2.68 25.69
CA LEU A 407 -1.93 3.44 25.68
C LEU A 407 -1.60 3.91 24.28
N SER A 408 -0.81 4.99 24.16
CA SER A 408 -0.33 5.41 22.85
C SER A 408 0.52 4.29 22.23
N PRO A 409 0.49 4.10 20.89
CA PRO A 409 1.30 3.05 20.26
C PRO A 409 2.79 3.19 20.55
N ARG A 410 3.29 4.42 20.69
CA ARG A 410 4.68 4.68 21.06
C ARG A 410 4.98 4.23 22.49
N ASP A 411 4.15 4.60 23.45
CA ASP A 411 4.39 4.24 24.86
C ASP A 411 4.31 2.73 25.06
N ALA A 412 3.35 2.07 24.40
CA ALA A 412 3.22 0.63 24.42
C ALA A 412 4.44 -0.08 23.80
N PHE A 413 4.93 0.42 22.67
CA PHE A 413 6.10 -0.15 21.99
C PHE A 413 7.39 -0.06 22.83
N TYR A 414 7.54 0.99 23.64
CA TYR A 414 8.70 1.18 24.54
C TYR A 414 8.46 0.72 25.99
N ALA A 415 7.31 0.12 26.29
CA ALA A 415 6.96 -0.31 27.63
C ALA A 415 7.74 -1.56 28.07
N ASP A 416 7.75 -1.80 29.39
CA ASP A 416 8.17 -3.10 29.94
C ASP A 416 7.13 -4.17 29.54
N THR A 417 7.59 -5.28 28.96
CA THR A 417 6.71 -6.35 28.45
C THR A 417 6.88 -7.68 29.18
N GLU A 418 5.90 -8.56 29.07
CA GLU A 418 6.00 -9.98 29.39
C GLU A 418 5.33 -10.83 28.31
N ILE A 419 5.65 -12.12 28.28
CA ILE A 419 5.09 -13.08 27.31
C ILE A 419 4.05 -13.91 28.03
N VAL A 420 2.85 -14.02 27.44
CA VAL A 420 1.74 -14.81 27.98
C VAL A 420 1.20 -15.78 26.92
N PRO A 421 0.60 -16.91 27.31
CA PRO A 421 -0.11 -17.78 26.39
C PRO A 421 -1.20 -17.01 25.61
N PHE A 422 -1.37 -17.34 24.33
CA PHE A 422 -2.35 -16.68 23.45
C PHE A 422 -3.76 -16.66 24.05
N GLU A 423 -4.21 -17.79 24.58
CA GLU A 423 -5.54 -17.95 25.20
C GLU A 423 -5.69 -17.17 26.52
N GLU A 424 -4.58 -16.85 27.20
CA GLU A 424 -4.56 -16.11 28.47
C GLU A 424 -4.34 -14.59 28.27
N SER A 425 -4.24 -14.14 27.02
CA SER A 425 -3.93 -12.75 26.69
C SER A 425 -5.14 -11.81 26.75
N THR A 426 -6.36 -12.33 26.82
CA THR A 426 -7.60 -11.54 26.89
C THR A 426 -7.57 -10.55 28.06
N GLY A 427 -7.93 -9.29 27.79
CA GLY A 427 -7.92 -8.19 28.76
C GLY A 427 -6.54 -7.57 29.02
N ARG A 428 -5.46 -8.16 28.48
CA ARG A 428 -4.11 -7.58 28.55
C ARG A 428 -3.93 -6.51 27.49
N ILE A 429 -2.95 -5.61 27.69
CA ILE A 429 -2.59 -4.60 26.69
C ILE A 429 -1.49 -5.18 25.81
N ILE A 430 -1.73 -5.29 24.51
CA ILE A 430 -0.77 -5.82 23.55
C ILE A 430 0.42 -4.88 23.39
N ALA A 431 1.64 -5.43 23.25
CA ALA A 431 2.86 -4.65 23.04
C ALA A 431 3.49 -4.84 21.66
N GLU A 432 2.94 -5.75 20.86
CA GLU A 432 3.37 -6.03 19.48
C GLU A 432 2.22 -5.85 18.48
N PHE A 433 2.55 -5.82 17.19
CA PHE A 433 1.54 -5.81 16.15
C PHE A 433 1.06 -7.24 15.89
N VAL A 434 -0.23 -7.42 15.64
CA VAL A 434 -0.80 -8.67 15.12
C VAL A 434 -1.58 -8.34 13.86
N MET A 435 -1.19 -8.89 12.71
CA MET A 435 -1.83 -8.61 11.42
C MET A 435 -1.99 -9.88 10.59
N VAL A 436 -3.12 -10.02 9.90
CA VAL A 436 -3.30 -11.07 8.88
C VAL A 436 -2.76 -10.54 7.55
N TYR A 437 -2.02 -11.38 6.84
CA TYR A 437 -1.39 -11.01 5.57
C TYR A 437 -1.75 -12.02 4.47
N PRO A 438 -1.99 -11.57 3.22
CA PRO A 438 -2.14 -10.18 2.78
C PRO A 438 -3.51 -9.58 3.19
N PRO A 439 -3.68 -8.24 3.28
CA PRO A 439 -2.72 -7.19 2.92
C PRO A 439 -1.89 -6.66 4.11
N GLY A 440 -2.00 -7.26 5.30
CA GLY A 440 -1.25 -6.81 6.48
C GLY A 440 -1.93 -5.68 7.26
N ILE A 441 -3.26 -5.69 7.33
CA ILE A 441 -4.01 -4.75 8.17
C ILE A 441 -3.90 -5.21 9.64
N PRO A 442 -3.48 -4.33 10.57
CA PRO A 442 -3.36 -4.70 11.98
C PRO A 442 -4.72 -5.05 12.59
N ILE A 443 -4.85 -6.26 13.12
CA ILE A 443 -5.91 -6.64 14.05
C ILE A 443 -5.63 -5.97 15.38
N PHE A 444 -4.40 -6.16 15.90
CA PHE A 444 -3.91 -5.48 17.09
C PHE A 444 -2.74 -4.54 16.78
N ILE A 445 -2.78 -3.37 17.39
CA ILE A 445 -1.73 -2.36 17.42
C ILE A 445 -1.22 -2.27 18.87
N PRO A 446 0.10 -2.10 19.11
CA PRO A 446 0.62 -1.88 20.45
C PRO A 446 -0.19 -0.82 21.21
N GLY A 447 -0.58 -1.13 22.44
CA GLY A 447 -1.38 -0.26 23.30
C GLY A 447 -2.87 -0.56 23.31
N GLU A 448 -3.35 -1.43 22.43
CA GLU A 448 -4.73 -1.91 22.43
C GLU A 448 -4.99 -3.04 23.43
N ILE A 449 -6.22 -3.12 23.93
CA ILE A 449 -6.66 -4.21 24.81
C ILE A 449 -7.05 -5.43 23.98
N VAL A 450 -6.47 -6.58 24.29
CA VAL A 450 -6.79 -7.85 23.64
C VAL A 450 -8.21 -8.28 24.00
N THR A 451 -9.03 -8.60 23.00
CA THR A 451 -10.40 -9.09 23.17
C THR A 451 -10.54 -10.52 22.64
N GLU A 452 -11.48 -11.28 23.22
CA GLU A 452 -11.76 -12.67 22.84
C GLU A 452 -12.20 -12.80 21.37
N GLU A 453 -13.00 -11.87 20.88
CA GLU A 453 -13.47 -11.87 19.48
C GLU A 453 -12.33 -11.70 18.47
N ASN A 454 -11.37 -10.82 18.77
CA ASN A 454 -10.20 -10.64 17.91
C ASN A 454 -9.29 -11.87 17.93
N LEU A 455 -9.14 -12.54 19.09
CA LEU A 455 -8.41 -13.80 19.16
C LEU A 455 -9.08 -14.90 18.33
N LEU A 456 -10.42 -14.98 18.39
CA LEU A 456 -11.19 -15.91 17.55
C LEU A 456 -11.01 -15.59 16.06
N TYR A 457 -11.03 -14.30 15.68
CA TYR A 457 -10.77 -13.89 14.29
C TYR A 457 -9.38 -14.32 13.83
N ILE A 458 -8.33 -14.12 14.65
CA ILE A 458 -6.97 -14.58 14.35
C ILE A 458 -6.95 -16.10 14.15
N GLN A 459 -7.56 -16.87 15.05
CA GLN A 459 -7.61 -18.33 14.96
C GLN A 459 -8.27 -18.80 13.67
N LYS A 460 -9.41 -18.21 13.28
CA LYS A 460 -10.08 -18.58 12.01
C LYS A 460 -9.21 -18.30 10.78
N ASN A 461 -8.48 -17.19 10.77
CA ASN A 461 -7.57 -16.88 9.67
C ASN A 461 -6.41 -17.90 9.61
N GLN A 462 -5.87 -18.33 10.75
CA GLN A 462 -4.85 -19.38 10.80
C GLN A 462 -5.39 -20.74 10.34
N GLU A 463 -6.59 -21.11 10.75
CA GLU A 463 -7.26 -22.34 10.31
C GLU A 463 -7.50 -22.35 8.80
N ALA A 464 -7.77 -21.18 8.21
CA ALA A 464 -7.86 -20.98 6.76
C ALA A 464 -6.49 -20.96 6.04
N GLY A 465 -5.37 -21.06 6.77
CA GLY A 465 -4.02 -21.06 6.20
C GLY A 465 -3.43 -19.66 5.93
N LEU A 466 -4.12 -18.59 6.32
CA LEU A 466 -3.63 -17.22 6.13
C LEU A 466 -2.52 -16.91 7.14
N PRO A 467 -1.34 -16.44 6.69
CA PRO A 467 -0.24 -16.15 7.59
C PRO A 467 -0.54 -14.93 8.47
N VAL A 468 -0.30 -15.08 9.77
CA VAL A 468 -0.33 -13.98 10.73
C VAL A 468 1.10 -13.49 10.95
N GLN A 469 1.30 -12.19 10.82
CA GLN A 469 2.60 -11.53 10.94
C GLN A 469 2.59 -10.51 12.08
N GLY A 470 3.77 -10.15 12.54
CA GLY A 470 3.96 -9.11 13.55
C GLY A 470 4.44 -9.66 14.89
N PRO A 471 3.80 -10.70 15.45
CA PRO A 471 4.24 -11.29 16.70
C PRO A 471 5.63 -11.90 16.60
N GLU A 472 6.36 -11.87 17.71
CA GLU A 472 7.68 -12.52 17.79
C GLU A 472 7.56 -14.05 17.72
N ASP A 473 6.47 -14.61 18.26
CA ASP A 473 6.15 -16.02 18.16
C ASP A 473 5.36 -16.30 16.87
N PHE A 474 6.07 -16.80 15.86
CA PHE A 474 5.47 -17.14 14.56
C PHE A 474 4.43 -18.27 14.63
N GLU A 475 4.44 -19.08 15.69
CA GLU A 475 3.42 -20.13 15.90
C GLU A 475 2.17 -19.59 16.62
N LEU A 476 2.19 -18.32 17.06
CA LEU A 476 1.12 -17.67 17.83
C LEU A 476 0.70 -18.44 19.09
N LYS A 477 1.60 -19.20 19.70
CA LYS A 477 1.33 -19.88 20.98
C LYS A 477 1.33 -18.89 22.13
N THR A 478 2.06 -17.80 21.97
CA THR A 478 2.22 -16.74 22.95
C THR A 478 2.09 -15.36 22.31
N LEU A 479 1.72 -14.38 23.13
CA LEU A 479 1.69 -12.96 22.75
C LEU A 479 2.51 -12.14 23.75
N ARG A 480 3.16 -11.10 23.23
CA ARG A 480 3.87 -10.10 24.03
C ARG A 480 2.91 -9.00 24.45
N VAL A 481 2.72 -8.87 25.76
CA VAL A 481 1.81 -7.92 26.38
C VAL A 481 2.58 -6.99 27.33
N ILE A 482 1.99 -5.85 27.66
CA ILE A 482 2.56 -4.92 28.63
C ILE A 482 2.50 -5.57 30.02
N LYS A 483 3.62 -5.48 30.74
CA LYS A 483 3.78 -6.05 32.06
C LYS A 483 2.89 -5.33 33.06
N GLU A 484 2.05 -6.08 33.77
CA GLU A 484 1.23 -5.49 34.83
C GLU A 484 2.09 -5.03 36.01
N ARG A 485 2.04 -3.74 36.32
CA ARG A 485 2.65 -3.22 37.55
C ARG A 485 1.68 -3.47 38.70
N LYS A 486 1.91 -4.56 39.46
CA LYS A 486 1.24 -4.73 40.75
C LYS A 486 1.64 -3.58 41.67
N ALA A 487 0.66 -2.85 42.18
CA ALA A 487 0.92 -1.83 43.20
C ALA A 487 1.67 -2.48 44.37
N ILE A 488 2.76 -1.86 44.81
CA ILE A 488 3.36 -2.19 46.11
C ILE A 488 2.34 -1.69 47.14
N ILE A 489 1.58 -2.60 47.72
CA ILE A 489 0.53 -2.31 48.73
C ILE A 489 1.19 -1.81 50.02
#